data_AF-A0A2L0N9J3-F1
#
_entry.id   AF-A0A2L0N9J3-F1
#
_cell.length_a   1.000
_cell.length_b   1.000
_cell.length_c   1.000
_cell.angle_alpha   90.00
_cell.angle_beta   90.00
_cell.angle_gamma   90.00
#
_symmetry.space_group_name_H-M   'P 1'
#
loop_
_entity.id
_entity.type
_entity.pdbx_description
1 polymer ?
#
loop_
_entity_poly.entity_id
_entity_poly.type
_entity_poly.pdbx_seq_one_letter_code
_entity_poly.pdbx_strand_id
1 'polypeptide(L)'
;MRVDDAADRFWAELRDLWEAAGPPPLKTAVRLGEVQVPPVTISDSTINGWLTRVSVPSERFTGYFEAFVPWLQRQAGQTPTRQSGLRWAQLLAAARAEQKRKQGSVSQGSGRPPVAAAAAAAPPTTPNGAPGIDRHRRMNFYRAGCGVGWKLHLAPLTGSSGGAERLAEFLDTLRTLDFPPSEIERIEAYTSRIPAAESNEVGRALVVEFAAAMDGVVDLARELSSAEEFNWFTLGRLLHTIGYVVTIAWPDDPDIEGLRSGLFFLADLLKVPEAFRAELKAFATMPMPTPKQGDVFLEAHRLGQVCEAIL
;
A
#
# COMPACT_ATOMS: atom_id res chain seq x y z
N MET A 1 17.82 -13.16 29.10
CA MET A 1 17.04 -11.97 28.71
C MET A 1 16.21 -12.39 27.51
N ARG A 2 14.91 -12.67 27.68
CA ARG A 2 14.05 -13.03 26.53
C ARG A 2 13.95 -11.79 25.65
N VAL A 3 14.17 -11.94 24.36
CA VAL A 3 13.82 -10.91 23.39
C VAL A 3 12.30 -10.80 23.45
N ASP A 4 11.76 -9.68 23.91
CA ASP A 4 10.32 -9.47 23.93
C ASP A 4 9.80 -9.54 22.49
N ASP A 5 8.86 -10.45 22.23
CA ASP A 5 8.30 -10.66 20.89
C ASP A 5 7.62 -9.36 20.42
N ALA A 6 7.81 -9.01 19.13
CA ALA A 6 7.25 -7.77 18.57
C ALA A 6 5.72 -7.65 18.75
N ALA A 7 5.02 -8.78 18.69
CA ALA A 7 3.58 -8.84 18.96
C ALA A 7 3.24 -8.58 20.44
N ASP A 8 4.06 -9.07 21.38
CA ASP A 8 3.86 -8.82 22.80
C ASP A 8 4.05 -7.35 23.15
N ARG A 9 5.05 -6.70 22.54
CA ARG A 9 5.23 -5.25 22.68
C ARG A 9 4.05 -4.46 22.13
N PHE A 10 3.57 -4.80 20.93
CA PHE A 10 2.37 -4.18 20.35
C PHE A 10 1.16 -4.28 21.28
N TRP A 11 0.88 -5.47 21.82
CA TRP A 11 -0.25 -5.66 22.71
C TRP A 11 -0.08 -5.02 24.08
N ALA A 12 1.14 -4.97 24.62
CA ALA A 12 1.43 -4.26 25.85
C ALA A 12 1.12 -2.77 25.68
N GLU A 13 1.69 -2.14 24.65
CA GLU A 13 1.45 -0.72 24.39
C GLU A 13 -0.03 -0.42 24.10
N LEU A 14 -0.73 -1.29 23.35
CA LEU A 14 -2.16 -1.09 23.05
C LEU A 14 -3.01 -1.21 24.31
N ARG A 15 -2.68 -2.14 25.20
CA ARG A 15 -3.37 -2.30 26.48
C ARG A 15 -3.13 -1.12 27.40
N ASP A 16 -1.89 -0.67 27.52
CA ASP A 16 -1.55 0.49 28.36
C ASP A 16 -2.30 1.75 27.88
N LEU A 17 -2.39 1.94 26.56
CA LEU A 17 -3.16 3.04 25.97
C LEU A 17 -4.67 2.90 26.25
N TRP A 18 -5.22 1.68 26.14
CA TRP A 18 -6.62 1.41 26.43
C TRP A 18 -6.98 1.65 27.91
N GLU A 19 -6.10 1.24 28.82
CA GLU A 19 -6.25 1.48 30.26
C GLU A 19 -6.15 2.97 30.59
N ALA A 20 -5.17 3.68 30.00
CA ALA A 20 -5.01 5.12 30.18
C ALA A 20 -6.21 5.93 29.65
N ALA A 21 -6.91 5.41 28.62
CA ALA A 21 -8.10 6.02 28.04
C ALA A 21 -9.36 5.87 28.91
N GLY A 22 -9.31 5.16 30.04
CA GLY A 22 -10.50 4.86 30.84
C GLY A 22 -11.44 3.90 30.09
N PRO A 23 -11.07 2.60 29.99
CA PRO A 23 -11.59 1.58 29.08
C PRO A 23 -12.98 1.89 28.48
N PRO A 24 -13.05 2.53 27.30
CA PRO A 24 -14.34 2.93 26.76
C PRO A 24 -15.17 1.69 26.42
N PRO A 25 -16.51 1.77 26.43
CA PRO A 25 -17.34 0.64 26.03
C PRO A 25 -17.00 0.19 24.61
N LEU A 26 -16.87 -1.14 24.37
CA LEU A 26 -16.52 -1.69 23.04
C LEU A 26 -17.48 -1.21 21.93
N LYS A 27 -18.77 -1.03 22.26
CA LYS A 27 -19.77 -0.45 21.35
C LYS A 27 -19.38 0.93 20.82
N THR A 28 -18.75 1.76 21.64
CA THR A 28 -18.28 3.09 21.22
C THR A 28 -17.12 2.97 20.24
N ALA A 29 -16.21 2.02 20.47
CA ALA A 29 -15.13 1.73 19.55
C ALA A 29 -15.64 1.15 18.22
N VAL A 30 -16.66 0.30 18.22
CA VAL A 30 -17.31 -0.19 16.98
C VAL A 30 -17.91 0.97 16.19
N ARG A 31 -18.64 1.88 16.84
CA ARG A 31 -19.23 3.05 16.19
C ARG A 31 -18.21 3.96 15.51
N LEU A 32 -16.95 3.96 15.97
CA LEU A 32 -15.86 4.67 15.28
C LEU A 32 -15.63 4.15 13.86
N GLY A 33 -15.85 2.87 13.59
CA GLY A 33 -15.70 2.29 12.26
C GLY A 33 -16.83 2.69 11.31
N GLU A 34 -18.05 2.84 11.84
CA GLU A 34 -19.22 3.25 11.06
C GLU A 34 -19.11 4.70 10.55
N VAL A 35 -18.43 5.58 11.30
CA VAL A 35 -18.28 7.00 10.95
C VAL A 35 -17.03 7.30 10.10
N GLN A 36 -16.23 6.28 9.78
CA GLN A 36 -15.08 6.45 8.88
C GLN A 36 -15.52 6.56 7.42
N VAL A 37 -14.65 7.13 6.59
CA VAL A 37 -14.81 7.19 5.14
C VAL A 37 -13.55 6.56 4.52
N PRO A 38 -13.65 5.36 3.90
CA PRO A 38 -14.84 4.52 3.79
C PRO A 38 -15.24 3.88 5.15
N PRO A 39 -16.54 3.59 5.38
CA PRO A 39 -16.99 2.92 6.60
C PRO A 39 -16.36 1.53 6.74
N VAL A 40 -15.87 1.21 7.93
CA VAL A 40 -15.27 -0.09 8.24
C VAL A 40 -16.17 -0.85 9.21
N THR A 41 -16.74 -1.96 8.73
CA THR A 41 -17.53 -2.86 9.61
C THR A 41 -16.57 -3.66 10.50
N ILE A 42 -16.62 -3.38 11.81
CA ILE A 42 -15.84 -4.08 12.83
C ILE A 42 -16.75 -4.54 13.97
N SER A 43 -16.46 -5.69 14.56
CA SER A 43 -17.25 -6.25 15.67
C SER A 43 -16.53 -6.08 17.02
N ASP A 44 -17.32 -6.07 18.10
CA ASP A 44 -16.81 -6.08 19.48
C ASP A 44 -15.79 -7.21 19.70
N SER A 45 -16.04 -8.41 19.15
CA SER A 45 -15.15 -9.56 19.27
C SER A 45 -13.79 -9.35 18.59
N THR A 46 -13.75 -8.59 17.50
CA THR A 46 -12.50 -8.26 16.79
C THR A 46 -11.65 -7.32 17.64
N ILE A 47 -12.25 -6.24 18.15
CA ILE A 47 -11.55 -5.26 19.01
C ILE A 47 -11.10 -5.93 20.30
N ASN A 48 -11.97 -6.71 20.93
CA ASN A 48 -11.63 -7.48 22.12
C ASN A 48 -10.46 -8.44 21.83
N GLY A 49 -10.46 -9.11 20.68
CA GLY A 49 -9.36 -9.97 20.26
C GLY A 49 -8.00 -9.26 20.18
N TRP A 50 -7.98 -7.96 19.84
CA TRP A 50 -6.76 -7.15 19.87
C TRP A 50 -6.32 -6.82 21.29
N LEU A 51 -7.26 -6.47 22.17
CA LEU A 51 -6.99 -6.11 23.57
C LEU A 51 -6.57 -7.33 24.43
N THR A 52 -7.10 -8.52 24.11
CA THR A 52 -6.84 -9.77 24.84
C THR A 52 -5.70 -10.61 24.25
N ARG A 53 -4.89 -10.04 23.34
CA ARG A 53 -3.74 -10.73 22.70
C ARG A 53 -4.09 -11.96 21.86
N VAL A 54 -5.33 -12.04 21.38
CA VAL A 54 -5.78 -13.17 20.55
C VAL A 54 -5.43 -12.94 19.09
N SER A 55 -5.51 -11.68 18.63
CA SER A 55 -5.21 -11.32 17.25
C SER A 55 -4.54 -9.96 17.16
N VAL A 56 -3.91 -9.70 16.01
CA VAL A 56 -3.44 -8.37 15.61
C VAL A 56 -4.38 -7.82 14.53
N PRO A 57 -4.58 -6.50 14.42
CA PRO A 57 -5.36 -5.92 13.34
C PRO A 57 -4.81 -6.40 11.98
N SER A 58 -5.64 -7.04 11.16
CA SER A 58 -5.26 -7.44 9.79
C SER A 58 -5.17 -6.23 8.86
N GLU A 59 -4.57 -6.38 7.68
CA GLU A 59 -4.39 -5.28 6.70
C GLU A 59 -5.70 -4.55 6.36
N ARG A 60 -6.83 -5.27 6.22
CA ARG A 60 -8.18 -4.69 6.02
C ARG A 60 -8.66 -3.75 7.12
N PHE A 61 -8.07 -3.80 8.31
CA PHE A 61 -8.44 -2.96 9.46
C PHE A 61 -7.39 -1.88 9.76
N THR A 62 -6.45 -1.63 8.84
CA THR A 62 -5.39 -0.64 9.05
C THR A 62 -5.95 0.77 9.19
N GLY A 63 -6.82 1.21 8.28
CA GLY A 63 -7.45 2.54 8.38
C GLY A 63 -8.27 2.71 9.66
N TYR A 64 -9.00 1.66 10.07
CA TYR A 64 -9.69 1.68 11.36
C TYR A 64 -8.73 1.84 12.53
N PHE A 65 -7.63 1.07 12.55
CA PHE A 65 -6.65 1.12 13.63
C PHE A 65 -5.95 2.49 13.70
N GLU A 66 -5.63 3.08 12.54
CA GLU A 66 -5.04 4.41 12.42
C GLU A 66 -5.95 5.54 12.94
N ALA A 67 -7.26 5.36 12.92
CA ALA A 67 -8.21 6.26 13.58
C ALA A 67 -8.44 5.91 15.06
N PHE A 68 -8.45 4.62 15.39
CA PHE A 68 -8.69 4.09 16.73
C PHE A 68 -7.63 4.55 17.73
N VAL A 69 -6.35 4.51 17.36
CA VAL A 69 -5.25 4.90 18.24
C VAL A 69 -5.30 6.40 18.61
N PRO A 70 -5.37 7.36 17.66
CA PRO A 70 -5.53 8.78 17.99
C PRO A 70 -6.80 9.06 18.80
N TRP A 71 -7.88 8.32 18.55
CA TRP A 71 -9.09 8.43 19.37
C TRP A 71 -8.83 8.01 20.82
N LEU A 72 -8.16 6.87 21.06
CA LEU A 72 -7.76 6.46 22.41
C LEU A 72 -6.79 7.44 23.07
N GLN A 73 -5.81 7.96 22.32
CA GLN A 73 -4.87 8.97 22.83
C GLN A 73 -5.61 10.20 23.35
N ARG A 74 -6.60 10.71 22.61
CA ARG A 74 -7.43 11.84 23.06
C ARG A 74 -8.23 11.51 24.32
N GLN A 75 -8.79 10.31 24.42
CA GLN A 75 -9.48 9.86 25.63
C GLN A 75 -8.53 9.78 26.83
N ALA A 76 -7.27 9.38 26.60
CA ALA A 76 -6.21 9.35 27.61
C ALA A 76 -5.60 10.73 27.94
N GLY A 77 -6.16 11.83 27.40
CA GLY A 77 -5.62 13.19 27.58
C GLY A 77 -4.29 13.44 26.87
N GLN A 78 -3.91 12.58 25.93
CA GLN A 78 -2.71 12.72 25.11
C GLN A 78 -3.04 13.43 23.79
N THR A 79 -2.13 14.27 23.31
CA THR A 79 -2.24 14.89 21.98
C THR A 79 -1.65 13.95 20.92
N PRO A 80 -2.43 13.45 19.94
CA PRO A 80 -1.88 12.65 18.86
C PRO A 80 -0.88 13.47 18.03
N THR A 81 0.31 12.92 17.80
CA THR A 81 1.35 13.53 16.97
C THR A 81 1.68 12.65 15.76
N ARG A 82 2.22 13.25 14.69
CA ARG A 82 2.70 12.49 13.51
C ARG A 82 3.70 11.40 13.91
N GLN A 83 4.63 11.72 14.82
CA GLN A 83 5.61 10.75 15.31
C GLN A 83 4.95 9.58 16.06
N SER A 84 3.92 9.86 16.86
CA SER A 84 3.17 8.80 17.54
C SER A 84 2.46 7.89 16.52
N GLY A 85 1.86 8.45 15.46
CA GLY A 85 1.24 7.67 14.39
C GLY A 85 2.23 6.75 13.67
N LEU A 86 3.40 7.27 13.28
CA LEU A 86 4.46 6.47 12.65
C LEU A 86 4.94 5.32 13.55
N ARG A 87 5.13 5.58 14.84
CA ARG A 87 5.49 4.54 15.81
C ARG A 87 4.44 3.43 15.88
N TRP A 88 3.15 3.79 15.92
CA TRP A 88 2.06 2.80 15.95
C TRP A 88 1.99 1.97 14.67
N ALA A 89 2.22 2.60 13.51
CA ALA A 89 2.31 1.88 12.24
C ALA A 89 3.47 0.86 12.24
N GLN A 90 4.64 1.25 12.76
CA GLN A 90 5.80 0.37 12.90
C GLN A 90 5.54 -0.82 13.84
N LEU A 91 4.93 -0.57 15.01
CA LEU A 91 4.57 -1.63 15.95
C LEU A 91 3.58 -2.63 15.34
N LEU A 92 2.56 -2.14 14.65
CA LEU A 92 1.57 -2.98 13.97
C LEU A 92 2.20 -3.81 12.87
N ALA A 93 3.08 -3.22 12.04
CA ALA A 93 3.79 -3.93 10.98
C ALA A 93 4.67 -5.06 11.54
N ALA A 94 5.44 -4.77 12.60
CA ALA A 94 6.30 -5.76 13.25
C ALA A 94 5.48 -6.90 13.89
N ALA A 95 4.36 -6.59 14.56
CA ALA A 95 3.48 -7.58 15.15
C ALA A 95 2.82 -8.49 14.11
N ARG A 96 2.43 -7.94 12.94
CA ARG A 96 1.91 -8.72 11.80
C ARG A 96 2.94 -9.66 11.22
N ALA A 97 4.17 -9.17 10.98
CA ALA A 97 5.26 -9.98 10.45
C ALA A 97 5.55 -11.18 11.37
N GLU A 98 5.56 -10.95 12.69
CA GLU A 98 5.76 -11.99 13.69
C GLU A 98 4.63 -13.03 13.70
N GLN A 99 3.37 -12.60 13.66
CA GLN A 99 2.22 -13.51 13.56
C GLN A 99 2.28 -14.37 12.30
N LYS A 100 2.60 -13.77 11.14
CA LYS A 100 2.78 -14.53 9.88
C LYS A 100 3.89 -15.58 10.02
N ARG A 101 5.01 -15.25 10.66
CA ARG A 101 6.11 -16.18 10.94
C ARG A 101 5.69 -17.35 11.83
N LYS A 102 4.95 -17.09 12.91
CA LYS A 102 4.44 -18.13 13.82
C LYS A 102 3.44 -19.06 13.12
N GLN A 103 2.53 -18.52 12.30
CA GLN A 103 1.55 -19.32 11.56
C GLN A 103 2.20 -20.20 10.47
N GLY A 104 3.21 -19.68 9.77
CA GLY A 104 3.98 -20.45 8.79
C GLY A 104 4.74 -21.63 9.40
N SER A 105 5.26 -21.48 10.62
CA SER A 105 6.03 -22.54 11.30
C SER A 105 5.18 -23.71 11.80
N VAL A 106 3.90 -23.49 12.12
CA VAL A 106 3.01 -24.55 12.66
C VAL A 106 2.57 -25.53 11.56
N SER A 107 2.53 -25.09 10.30
CA SER A 107 2.05 -25.90 9.18
C SER A 107 3.07 -26.92 8.64
N GLN A 108 4.31 -26.93 9.11
CA GLN A 108 5.34 -27.91 8.70
C GLN A 108 5.55 -29.07 9.69
N GLY A 109 4.84 -29.09 10.83
CA GLY A 109 5.16 -29.98 11.96
C GLY A 109 4.24 -31.18 12.22
N SER A 110 3.04 -31.28 11.64
CA SER A 110 2.12 -32.39 11.95
C SER A 110 1.94 -33.33 10.76
N GLY A 111 2.79 -34.35 10.69
CA GLY A 111 2.51 -35.54 9.91
C GLY A 111 1.24 -36.23 10.41
N ARG A 112 0.17 -36.15 9.63
CA ARG A 112 -1.02 -37.01 9.77
C ARG A 112 -1.22 -37.72 8.43
N PRO A 113 -1.22 -39.07 8.39
CA PRO A 113 -1.37 -39.81 7.14
C PRO A 113 -2.77 -39.60 6.54
N PRO A 114 -2.90 -39.58 5.20
CA PRO A 114 -4.17 -39.32 4.54
C PRO A 114 -5.06 -40.56 4.63
N VAL A 115 -6.17 -40.44 5.36
CA VAL A 115 -7.28 -41.39 5.25
C VAL A 115 -8.18 -40.89 4.13
N ALA A 116 -8.31 -41.73 3.09
CA ALA A 116 -9.24 -41.55 1.99
C ALA A 116 -10.68 -41.46 2.51
N ALA A 117 -11.40 -40.42 2.11
CA ALA A 117 -12.86 -40.40 2.10
C ALA A 117 -13.35 -39.50 0.96
N ALA A 118 -13.90 -40.17 -0.06
CA ALA A 118 -14.72 -39.57 -1.07
C ALA A 118 -16.04 -39.10 -0.46
N ALA A 119 -16.42 -37.84 -0.70
CA ALA A 119 -17.80 -37.41 -0.86
C ALA A 119 -17.80 -36.03 -1.52
N ALA A 120 -18.24 -36.01 -2.77
CA ALA A 120 -18.41 -34.80 -3.56
C ALA A 120 -19.47 -33.89 -2.93
N ALA A 121 -19.05 -32.69 -2.53
CA ALA A 121 -19.91 -31.52 -2.48
C ALA A 121 -19.26 -30.48 -3.40
N ALA A 122 -20.01 -30.07 -4.42
CA ALA A 122 -19.54 -29.18 -5.48
C ALA A 122 -19.06 -27.83 -4.91
N PRO A 123 -17.93 -27.27 -5.40
CA PRO A 123 -17.56 -25.89 -5.10
C PRO A 123 -18.49 -24.93 -5.88
N PRO A 124 -18.74 -23.72 -5.36
CA PRO A 124 -19.38 -22.67 -6.14
C PRO A 124 -18.49 -22.35 -7.34
N THR A 125 -19.06 -22.43 -8.54
CA THR A 125 -18.48 -21.97 -9.80
C THR A 125 -18.05 -20.51 -9.66
N THR A 126 -16.75 -20.27 -9.47
CA THR A 126 -16.13 -19.01 -9.88
C THR A 126 -16.10 -18.98 -11.41
N PRO A 127 -16.39 -17.84 -12.05
CA PRO A 127 -16.34 -17.75 -13.50
C PRO A 127 -14.90 -17.97 -13.96
N ASN A 128 -14.70 -18.96 -14.82
CA ASN A 128 -13.50 -19.16 -15.61
C ASN A 128 -13.15 -17.86 -16.37
N GLY A 129 -12.22 -17.08 -15.84
CA GLY A 129 -11.44 -16.15 -16.65
C GLY A 129 -10.42 -16.96 -17.45
N ALA A 130 -10.48 -16.88 -18.78
CA ALA A 130 -9.47 -17.50 -19.63
C ALA A 130 -8.07 -17.02 -19.21
N PRO A 131 -7.04 -17.90 -19.15
CA PRO A 131 -5.72 -17.58 -18.59
C PRO A 131 -5.00 -16.37 -19.23
N GLY A 132 -5.44 -15.89 -20.41
CA GLY A 132 -4.94 -14.67 -21.04
C GLY A 132 -5.58 -13.35 -20.54
N ILE A 133 -6.83 -13.38 -20.05
CA ILE A 133 -7.56 -12.17 -19.59
C ILE A 133 -6.94 -11.65 -18.28
N ASP A 134 -6.52 -12.55 -17.40
CA ASP A 134 -5.89 -12.23 -16.11
C ASP A 134 -4.49 -11.59 -16.28
N ARG A 135 -3.76 -11.98 -17.34
CA ARG A 135 -2.43 -11.43 -17.64
C ARG A 135 -2.52 -9.95 -18.05
N HIS A 136 -3.37 -9.65 -19.04
CA HIS A 136 -3.53 -8.28 -19.55
C HIS A 136 -4.07 -7.31 -18.47
N ARG A 137 -5.00 -7.77 -17.64
CA ARG A 137 -5.56 -6.95 -16.56
C ARG A 137 -4.51 -6.63 -15.48
N ARG A 138 -3.68 -7.62 -15.09
CA ARG A 138 -2.54 -7.39 -14.18
C ARG A 138 -1.50 -6.42 -14.77
N MET A 139 -1.22 -6.53 -16.08
CA MET A 139 -0.36 -5.57 -16.79
C MET A 139 -0.91 -4.14 -16.70
N ASN A 140 -2.20 -3.95 -16.93
CA ASN A 140 -2.82 -2.63 -16.85
C ASN A 140 -2.78 -2.07 -15.43
N PHE A 141 -3.04 -2.88 -14.40
CA PHE A 141 -2.88 -2.44 -13.01
C PHE A 141 -1.44 -2.05 -12.69
N TYR A 142 -0.46 -2.84 -13.16
CA TYR A 142 0.96 -2.49 -13.04
C TYR A 142 1.26 -1.13 -13.69
N ARG A 143 0.82 -0.90 -14.93
CA ARG A 143 1.01 0.37 -15.65
C ARG A 143 0.32 1.55 -14.98
N ALA A 144 -0.91 1.37 -14.48
CA ALA A 144 -1.59 2.39 -13.68
C ALA A 144 -0.78 2.73 -12.42
N GLY A 145 -0.24 1.72 -11.75
CA GLY A 145 0.70 1.88 -10.64
C GLY A 145 1.92 2.71 -11.02
N CYS A 146 2.58 2.39 -12.14
CA CYS A 146 3.71 3.16 -12.67
C CYS A 146 3.35 4.63 -12.89
N GLY A 147 2.18 4.91 -13.47
CA GLY A 147 1.70 6.27 -13.69
C GLY A 147 1.53 7.07 -12.38
N VAL A 148 0.93 6.46 -11.35
CA VAL A 148 0.84 7.06 -10.01
C VAL A 148 2.23 7.26 -9.40
N GLY A 149 3.12 6.29 -9.57
CA GLY A 149 4.51 6.37 -9.08
C GLY A 149 5.30 7.51 -9.71
N TRP A 150 4.95 7.89 -10.94
CA TRP A 150 5.54 8.99 -11.72
C TRP A 150 4.66 10.22 -11.83
N LYS A 151 3.66 10.40 -10.96
CA LYS A 151 2.69 11.50 -11.05
C LYS A 151 3.33 12.87 -11.36
N LEU A 152 4.42 13.27 -10.70
CA LEU A 152 5.05 14.57 -10.97
C LEU A 152 5.69 14.69 -12.37
N HIS A 153 6.08 13.57 -13.00
CA HIS A 153 6.54 13.54 -14.40
C HIS A 153 5.39 13.55 -15.40
N LEU A 154 4.20 13.09 -15.00
CA LEU A 154 2.98 13.15 -15.82
C LEU A 154 2.33 14.53 -15.80
N ALA A 155 2.61 15.35 -14.77
CA ALA A 155 2.18 16.73 -14.74
C ALA A 155 2.77 17.47 -15.97
N PRO A 156 1.94 18.11 -16.81
CA PRO A 156 2.38 18.78 -18.04
C PRO A 156 3.03 20.13 -17.72
N LEU A 157 4.09 20.10 -16.93
CA LEU A 157 4.90 21.26 -16.60
C LEU A 157 5.63 21.75 -17.86
N THR A 158 5.75 23.07 -17.98
CA THR A 158 6.41 23.73 -19.12
C THR A 158 7.82 23.17 -19.34
N GLY A 159 8.08 22.60 -20.52
CA GLY A 159 9.40 22.12 -20.93
C GLY A 159 9.65 20.60 -20.80
N SER A 160 8.72 19.83 -20.25
CA SER A 160 8.80 18.36 -20.27
C SER A 160 8.29 17.81 -21.61
N SER A 161 9.18 17.39 -22.51
CA SER A 161 8.78 16.70 -23.73
C SER A 161 8.34 15.27 -23.40
N GLY A 162 7.03 15.00 -23.56
CA GLY A 162 6.44 13.65 -23.41
C GLY A 162 5.52 13.46 -22.21
N GLY A 163 5.41 14.42 -21.29
CA GLY A 163 4.50 14.32 -20.13
C GLY A 163 3.03 14.14 -20.53
N ALA A 164 2.58 14.88 -21.54
CA ALA A 164 1.20 14.83 -22.03
C ALA A 164 0.84 13.48 -22.70
N GLU A 165 1.78 12.91 -23.47
CA GLU A 165 1.57 11.60 -24.12
C GLU A 165 1.48 10.49 -23.07
N ARG A 166 2.43 10.46 -22.12
CA ARG A 166 2.41 9.48 -21.02
C ARG A 166 1.18 9.63 -20.12
N LEU A 167 0.71 10.85 -19.92
CA LEU A 167 -0.53 11.09 -19.18
C LEU A 167 -1.74 10.53 -19.96
N ALA A 168 -1.80 10.75 -21.27
CA ALA A 168 -2.87 10.19 -22.09
C ALA A 168 -2.88 8.64 -22.04
N GLU A 169 -1.70 8.01 -22.13
CA GLU A 169 -1.53 6.56 -21.95
C GLU A 169 -1.99 6.08 -20.56
N PHE A 170 -1.65 6.84 -19.51
CA PHE A 170 -2.11 6.54 -18.15
C PHE A 170 -3.63 6.63 -18.04
N LEU A 171 -4.25 7.68 -18.56
CA LEU A 171 -5.71 7.86 -18.52
C LEU A 171 -6.43 6.77 -19.34
N ASP A 172 -5.88 6.37 -20.49
CA ASP A 172 -6.41 5.25 -21.28
C ASP A 172 -6.29 3.90 -20.53
N THR A 173 -5.20 3.71 -19.81
CA THR A 173 -5.03 2.55 -18.92
C THR A 173 -6.10 2.54 -17.82
N LEU A 174 -6.39 3.68 -17.19
CA LEU A 174 -7.46 3.78 -16.19
C LEU A 174 -8.85 3.46 -16.78
N ARG A 175 -9.14 3.97 -17.99
CA ARG A 175 -10.39 3.65 -18.70
C ARG A 175 -10.52 2.15 -18.96
N THR A 176 -9.44 1.51 -19.39
CA THR A 176 -9.39 0.06 -19.65
C THR A 176 -9.59 -0.77 -18.38
N LEU A 177 -9.30 -0.21 -17.20
CA LEU A 177 -9.52 -0.82 -15.89
C LEU A 177 -10.88 -0.48 -15.27
N ASP A 178 -11.79 0.12 -16.04
CA ASP A 178 -13.14 0.51 -15.61
C ASP A 178 -13.14 1.50 -14.43
N PHE A 179 -12.13 2.39 -14.34
CA PHE A 179 -12.14 3.47 -13.34
C PHE A 179 -13.30 4.44 -13.60
N PRO A 180 -13.92 5.01 -12.55
CA PRO A 180 -15.05 5.93 -12.72
C PRO A 180 -14.69 7.12 -13.63
N PRO A 181 -15.51 7.44 -14.66
CA PRO A 181 -15.24 8.55 -15.57
C PRO A 181 -15.03 9.88 -14.85
N SER A 182 -15.76 10.13 -13.76
CA SER A 182 -15.64 11.35 -12.95
C SER A 182 -14.26 11.56 -12.34
N GLU A 183 -13.55 10.48 -12.01
CA GLU A 183 -12.20 10.56 -11.43
C GLU A 183 -11.15 10.77 -12.53
N ILE A 184 -11.36 10.19 -13.71
CA ILE A 184 -10.53 10.43 -14.90
C ILE A 184 -10.68 11.90 -15.35
N GLU A 185 -11.92 12.40 -15.44
CA GLU A 185 -12.24 13.79 -15.76
C GLU A 185 -11.62 14.77 -14.76
N ARG A 186 -11.59 14.41 -13.46
CA ARG A 186 -10.92 15.22 -12.43
C ARG A 186 -9.43 15.36 -12.71
N ILE A 187 -8.73 14.29 -13.09
CA ILE A 187 -7.29 14.33 -13.42
C ILE A 187 -7.05 15.16 -14.69
N GLU A 188 -7.90 15.00 -15.72
CA GLU A 188 -7.85 15.78 -16.97
C GLU A 188 -8.09 17.28 -16.74
N ALA A 189 -8.99 17.63 -15.82
CA ALA A 189 -9.28 19.02 -15.48
C ALA A 189 -8.04 19.75 -14.94
N TYR A 190 -7.21 19.07 -14.14
CA TYR A 190 -5.96 19.68 -13.64
C TYR A 190 -4.93 19.87 -14.75
N THR A 191 -4.80 18.92 -15.66
CA THR A 191 -3.76 18.95 -16.69
C THR A 191 -4.02 19.97 -17.79
N SER A 192 -5.28 20.31 -18.06
CA SER A 192 -5.62 21.46 -18.92
C SER A 192 -5.25 22.81 -18.30
N ARG A 193 -5.14 22.90 -16.97
CA ARG A 193 -4.88 24.14 -16.22
C ARG A 193 -3.39 24.36 -15.92
N ILE A 194 -2.61 23.28 -15.79
CA ILE A 194 -1.19 23.33 -15.44
C ILE A 194 -0.33 24.13 -16.44
N PRO A 195 -0.45 23.96 -17.78
CA PRO A 195 0.38 24.69 -18.74
C PRO A 195 0.15 26.21 -18.73
N ALA A 196 -1.04 26.65 -18.31
CA ALA A 196 -1.40 28.06 -18.22
C ALA A 196 -0.92 28.71 -16.91
N ALA A 197 -0.49 27.90 -15.94
CA ALA A 197 0.06 28.41 -14.70
C ALA A 197 1.54 28.73 -14.90
N GLU A 198 1.85 30.01 -15.06
CA GLU A 198 3.21 30.52 -14.89
C GLU A 198 3.80 30.02 -13.55
N SER A 199 5.13 29.97 -13.42
CA SER A 199 5.89 29.45 -12.26
C SER A 199 5.69 30.21 -10.93
N ASN A 200 4.46 30.63 -10.65
CA ASN A 200 3.98 31.32 -9.46
C ASN A 200 3.27 30.34 -8.51
N GLU A 201 2.72 30.87 -7.42
CA GLU A 201 2.02 30.13 -6.37
C GLU A 201 0.85 29.28 -6.89
N VAL A 202 0.15 29.75 -7.93
CA VAL A 202 -0.98 29.05 -8.54
C VAL A 202 -0.53 27.76 -9.22
N GLY A 203 0.60 27.78 -9.93
CA GLY A 203 1.16 26.57 -10.55
C GLY A 203 1.52 25.51 -9.52
N ARG A 204 2.09 25.91 -8.39
CA ARG A 204 2.41 24.97 -7.29
C ARG A 204 1.15 24.37 -6.68
N ALA A 205 0.13 25.19 -6.44
CA ALA A 205 -1.16 24.71 -5.92
C ALA A 205 -1.79 23.67 -6.86
N LEU A 206 -1.78 23.92 -8.17
CA LEU A 206 -2.30 22.97 -9.17
C LEU A 206 -1.53 21.65 -9.20
N VAL A 207 -0.19 21.69 -9.06
CA VAL A 207 0.62 20.46 -8.97
C VAL A 207 0.28 19.66 -7.71
N VAL A 208 0.04 20.33 -6.59
CA VAL A 208 -0.38 19.68 -5.33
C VAL A 208 -1.77 19.05 -5.49
N GLU A 209 -2.72 19.77 -6.08
CA GLU A 209 -4.07 19.25 -6.36
C GLU A 209 -4.03 18.05 -7.32
N PHE A 210 -3.23 18.13 -8.39
CA PHE A 210 -2.99 17.03 -9.30
C PHE A 210 -2.37 15.82 -8.58
N ALA A 211 -1.36 16.03 -7.75
CA ALA A 211 -0.72 14.96 -6.99
C ALA A 211 -1.70 14.28 -6.02
N ALA A 212 -2.58 15.05 -5.39
CA ALA A 212 -3.63 14.53 -4.52
C ALA A 212 -4.69 13.72 -5.30
N ALA A 213 -5.08 14.18 -6.50
CA ALA A 213 -5.98 13.42 -7.38
C ALA A 213 -5.36 12.08 -7.80
N MET A 214 -4.07 12.08 -8.14
CA MET A 214 -3.32 10.86 -8.44
C MET A 214 -3.20 9.92 -7.23
N ASP A 215 -3.15 10.44 -6.00
CA ASP A 215 -3.18 9.60 -4.80
C ASP A 215 -4.55 8.93 -4.59
N GLY A 216 -5.66 9.59 -4.95
CA GLY A 216 -7.00 9.00 -4.93
C GLY A 216 -7.15 7.77 -5.83
N VAL A 217 -6.36 7.66 -6.90
CA VAL A 217 -6.29 6.48 -7.78
C VAL A 217 -5.88 5.24 -6.99
N VAL A 218 -5.07 5.36 -5.93
CA VAL A 218 -4.62 4.23 -5.12
C VAL A 218 -5.77 3.55 -4.39
N ASP A 219 -6.68 4.33 -3.81
CA ASP A 219 -7.83 3.80 -3.08
C ASP A 219 -8.82 3.14 -4.04
N LEU A 220 -9.10 3.78 -5.18
CA LEU A 220 -9.94 3.20 -6.23
C LEU A 220 -9.34 1.92 -6.82
N ALA A 221 -8.03 1.89 -7.06
CA ALA A 221 -7.34 0.69 -7.52
C ALA A 221 -7.53 -0.45 -6.53
N ARG A 222 -7.49 -0.18 -5.22
CA ARG A 222 -7.71 -1.19 -4.19
C ARG A 222 -9.15 -1.73 -4.19
N GLU A 223 -10.13 -0.87 -4.46
CA GLU A 223 -11.54 -1.25 -4.50
C GLU A 223 -11.91 -2.05 -5.76
N LEU A 224 -11.33 -1.68 -6.90
CA LEU A 224 -11.65 -2.24 -8.22
C LEU A 224 -10.88 -3.52 -8.58
N SER A 225 -9.93 -3.93 -7.73
CA SER A 225 -9.01 -5.02 -8.03
C SER A 225 -9.05 -6.15 -7.02
N SER A 226 -8.65 -7.33 -7.46
CA SER A 226 -8.26 -8.41 -6.58
C SER A 226 -6.97 -8.08 -5.83
N ALA A 227 -6.70 -8.80 -4.74
CA ALA A 227 -5.45 -8.61 -3.99
C ALA A 227 -4.19 -8.84 -4.85
N GLU A 228 -4.24 -9.76 -5.81
CA GLU A 228 -3.11 -10.02 -6.72
C GLU A 228 -2.88 -8.87 -7.70
N GLU A 229 -3.95 -8.35 -8.31
CA GLU A 229 -3.89 -7.17 -9.17
C GLU A 229 -3.41 -5.92 -8.41
N PHE A 230 -3.90 -5.71 -7.19
CA PHE A 230 -3.46 -4.60 -6.34
C PHE A 230 -1.98 -4.70 -5.97
N ASN A 231 -1.45 -5.92 -5.79
CA ASN A 231 -0.02 -6.10 -5.56
C ASN A 231 0.81 -5.64 -6.78
N TRP A 232 0.35 -5.92 -8.00
CA TRP A 232 0.99 -5.44 -9.22
C TRP A 232 0.90 -3.92 -9.38
N PHE A 233 -0.26 -3.32 -9.09
CA PHE A 233 -0.40 -1.87 -9.01
C PHE A 233 0.58 -1.26 -8.01
N THR A 234 0.65 -1.84 -6.80
CA THR A 234 1.55 -1.36 -5.74
C THR A 234 3.02 -1.49 -6.15
N LEU A 235 3.38 -2.54 -6.88
CA LEU A 235 4.74 -2.73 -7.39
C LEU A 235 5.15 -1.61 -8.34
N GLY A 236 4.31 -1.33 -9.36
CA GLY A 236 4.56 -0.25 -10.32
C GLY A 236 4.71 1.09 -9.61
N ARG A 237 3.81 1.37 -8.66
CA ARG A 237 3.86 2.61 -7.86
C ARG A 237 5.14 2.72 -7.06
N LEU A 238 5.48 1.72 -6.24
CA LEU A 238 6.64 1.77 -5.35
C LEU A 238 7.96 1.86 -6.11
N LEU A 239 8.15 1.05 -7.16
CA LEU A 239 9.39 1.08 -7.97
C LEU A 239 9.67 2.48 -8.48
N HIS A 240 8.66 3.13 -9.04
CA HIS A 240 8.79 4.42 -9.68
C HIS A 240 8.80 5.60 -8.69
N THR A 241 8.03 5.52 -7.60
CA THR A 241 8.14 6.52 -6.52
C THR A 241 9.52 6.49 -5.87
N ILE A 242 10.08 5.31 -5.57
CA ILE A 242 11.43 5.20 -4.99
C ILE A 242 12.47 5.81 -5.92
N GLY A 243 12.51 5.37 -7.19
CA GLY A 243 13.48 5.91 -8.16
C GLY A 243 13.38 7.42 -8.32
N TYR A 244 12.16 7.96 -8.28
CA TYR A 244 11.91 9.39 -8.38
C TYR A 244 12.34 10.16 -7.12
N VAL A 245 11.79 9.81 -5.95
CA VAL A 245 12.06 10.48 -4.67
C VAL A 245 13.54 10.52 -4.37
N VAL A 246 14.26 9.44 -4.64
CA VAL A 246 15.71 9.38 -4.43
C VAL A 246 16.45 10.37 -5.33
N THR A 247 16.00 10.53 -6.57
CA THR A 247 16.65 11.42 -7.53
C THR A 247 16.44 12.89 -7.18
N ILE A 248 15.28 13.25 -6.63
CA ILE A 248 14.87 14.66 -6.48
C ILE A 248 14.84 15.19 -5.05
N ALA A 249 14.68 14.32 -4.05
CA ALA A 249 14.37 14.71 -2.67
C ALA A 249 15.24 13.99 -1.62
N TRP A 250 16.17 13.12 -2.02
CA TRP A 250 17.12 12.53 -1.07
C TRP A 250 18.22 13.54 -0.67
N PRO A 251 18.64 13.59 0.61
CA PRO A 251 18.24 12.75 1.75
C PRO A 251 17.06 13.28 2.56
N ASP A 252 16.40 14.35 2.11
CA ASP A 252 15.45 15.13 2.91
C ASP A 252 14.05 14.49 3.03
N ASP A 253 13.72 13.52 2.18
CA ASP A 253 12.44 12.80 2.23
C ASP A 253 12.42 11.75 3.37
N PRO A 254 11.58 11.93 4.41
CA PRO A 254 11.54 11.01 5.55
C PRO A 254 10.84 9.69 5.24
N ASP A 255 10.09 9.60 4.14
CA ASP A 255 9.20 8.48 3.85
C ASP A 255 9.87 7.41 2.96
N ILE A 256 11.06 7.69 2.42
CA ILE A 256 11.80 6.80 1.53
C ILE A 256 12.09 5.41 2.12
N GLU A 257 12.49 5.32 3.38
CA GLU A 257 12.74 4.03 4.04
C GLU A 257 11.45 3.20 4.21
N GLY A 258 10.31 3.89 4.39
CA GLY A 258 8.99 3.27 4.41
C GLY A 258 8.62 2.67 3.05
N LEU A 259 8.84 3.42 1.97
CA LEU A 259 8.60 2.96 0.60
C LEU A 259 9.47 1.74 0.26
N ARG A 260 10.76 1.80 0.59
CA ARG A 260 11.73 0.72 0.37
C ARG A 260 11.37 -0.54 1.15
N SER A 261 11.03 -0.40 2.42
CA SER A 261 10.54 -1.51 3.25
C SER A 261 9.26 -2.12 2.67
N GLY A 262 8.33 -1.28 2.20
CA GLY A 262 7.12 -1.72 1.53
C GLY A 262 7.40 -2.57 0.29
N LEU A 263 8.34 -2.13 -0.56
CA LEU A 263 8.73 -2.87 -1.76
C LEU A 263 9.39 -4.22 -1.41
N PHE A 264 10.24 -4.24 -0.39
CA PHE A 264 10.90 -5.46 0.08
C PHE A 264 9.88 -6.54 0.47
N PHE A 265 8.85 -6.18 1.24
CA PHE A 265 7.80 -7.13 1.64
C PHE A 265 6.85 -7.48 0.50
N LEU A 266 6.53 -6.53 -0.37
CA LEU A 266 5.70 -6.78 -1.54
C LEU A 266 6.32 -7.84 -2.47
N ALA A 267 7.65 -7.85 -2.61
CA ALA A 267 8.37 -8.84 -3.42
C ALA A 267 8.06 -10.30 -3.00
N ASP A 268 7.79 -10.55 -1.70
CA ASP A 268 7.41 -11.87 -1.19
C ASP A 268 5.96 -12.25 -1.50
N LEU A 269 5.09 -11.27 -1.71
CA LEU A 269 3.68 -11.47 -2.02
C LEU A 269 3.43 -11.71 -3.52
N LEU A 270 4.38 -11.33 -4.37
CA LEU A 270 4.29 -11.47 -5.82
C LEU A 270 4.59 -12.91 -6.27
N LYS A 271 3.77 -13.40 -7.21
CA LYS A 271 3.97 -14.67 -7.92
C LYS A 271 4.93 -14.46 -9.10
N VAL A 272 6.20 -14.24 -8.80
CA VAL A 272 7.27 -13.99 -9.78
C VAL A 272 8.41 -15.00 -9.65
N PRO A 273 9.27 -15.17 -10.68
CA PRO A 273 10.47 -15.98 -10.56
C PRO A 273 11.36 -15.53 -9.40
N GLU A 274 11.99 -16.48 -8.71
CA GLU A 274 12.82 -16.21 -7.52
C GLU A 274 13.99 -15.26 -7.82
N ALA A 275 14.59 -15.37 -9.00
CA ALA A 275 15.65 -14.45 -9.44
C ALA A 275 15.15 -12.99 -9.48
N PHE A 276 13.95 -12.76 -10.03
CA PHE A 276 13.38 -11.42 -10.10
C PHE A 276 12.96 -10.90 -8.72
N ARG A 277 12.41 -11.77 -7.87
CA ARG A 277 12.14 -11.43 -6.46
C ARG A 277 13.42 -10.96 -5.76
N ALA A 278 14.55 -11.65 -5.96
CA ALA A 278 15.83 -11.27 -5.39
C ALA A 278 16.30 -9.90 -5.89
N GLU A 279 16.12 -9.60 -7.19
CA GLU A 279 16.44 -8.28 -7.75
C GLU A 279 15.58 -7.15 -7.14
N LEU A 280 14.27 -7.36 -6.99
CA LEU A 280 13.38 -6.38 -6.33
C LEU A 280 13.83 -6.09 -4.89
N LYS A 281 14.21 -7.13 -4.15
CA LYS A 281 14.72 -6.99 -2.79
C LYS A 281 16.07 -6.28 -2.75
N ALA A 282 16.97 -6.62 -3.67
CA ALA A 282 18.27 -5.97 -3.79
C ALA A 282 18.12 -4.47 -4.06
N PHE A 283 17.21 -4.08 -4.97
CA PHE A 283 16.87 -2.69 -5.23
C PHE A 283 16.28 -2.01 -3.99
N ALA A 284 15.32 -2.66 -3.31
CA ALA A 284 14.76 -2.14 -2.07
C ALA A 284 15.82 -1.92 -0.98
N THR A 285 16.85 -2.76 -0.90
CA THR A 285 17.95 -2.64 0.08
C THR A 285 19.21 -1.95 -0.43
N MET A 286 19.17 -1.35 -1.63
CA MET A 286 20.32 -0.69 -2.23
C MET A 286 20.94 0.37 -1.29
N PRO A 287 22.26 0.34 -1.02
CA PRO A 287 22.88 1.32 -0.12
C PRO A 287 22.68 2.76 -0.60
N MET A 288 22.40 3.67 0.34
CA MET A 288 22.23 5.10 0.07
C MET A 288 23.24 5.94 0.87
N PRO A 289 23.79 7.03 0.30
CA PRO A 289 23.60 7.47 -1.08
C PRO A 289 24.32 6.54 -2.07
N THR A 290 23.79 6.40 -3.28
CA THR A 290 24.51 5.74 -4.38
C THR A 290 25.62 6.66 -4.92
N PRO A 291 26.68 6.12 -5.55
CA PRO A 291 27.72 6.94 -6.17
C PRO A 291 27.18 7.92 -7.23
N LYS A 292 26.10 7.55 -7.92
CA LYS A 292 25.33 8.44 -8.78
C LYS A 292 23.85 8.32 -8.41
N GLN A 293 23.21 9.43 -8.06
CA GLN A 293 21.78 9.47 -7.73
C GLN A 293 20.90 8.90 -8.86
N GLY A 294 21.32 9.08 -10.12
CA GLY A 294 20.63 8.52 -11.28
C GLY A 294 20.64 6.99 -11.36
N ASP A 295 21.53 6.30 -10.65
CA ASP A 295 21.61 4.82 -10.70
C ASP A 295 20.32 4.17 -10.17
N VAL A 296 19.69 4.78 -9.16
CA VAL A 296 18.43 4.26 -8.58
C VAL A 296 17.27 4.43 -9.55
N PHE A 297 17.21 5.56 -10.26
CA PHE A 297 16.20 5.77 -11.30
C PHE A 297 16.39 4.80 -12.47
N LEU A 298 17.62 4.63 -12.95
CA LEU A 298 17.93 3.69 -14.03
C LEU A 298 17.60 2.25 -13.65
N GLU A 299 17.91 1.85 -12.42
CA GLU A 299 17.60 0.51 -11.93
C GLU A 299 16.08 0.30 -11.76
N ALA A 300 15.35 1.29 -11.26
CA ALA A 300 13.89 1.25 -11.21
C ALA A 300 13.27 1.08 -12.62
N HIS A 301 13.83 1.78 -13.62
CA HIS A 301 13.39 1.66 -15.00
C HIS A 301 13.71 0.28 -15.60
N ARG A 302 14.92 -0.24 -15.38
CA ARG A 302 15.32 -1.59 -15.80
C ARG A 302 14.40 -2.65 -15.20
N LEU A 303 14.14 -2.60 -13.90
CA LEU A 303 13.21 -3.51 -13.23
C LEU A 303 11.80 -3.39 -13.78
N GLY A 304 11.37 -2.18 -14.16
CA GLY A 304 10.07 -1.99 -14.79
C GLY A 304 9.95 -2.67 -16.15
N GLN A 305 11.00 -2.63 -16.99
CA GLN A 305 11.04 -3.38 -18.24
C GLN A 305 10.98 -4.90 -18.01
N VAL A 306 11.60 -5.40 -16.94
CA VAL A 306 11.52 -6.82 -16.56
C VAL A 306 10.10 -7.19 -16.12
N CYS A 307 9.42 -6.33 -15.34
CA CYS A 307 8.00 -6.51 -15.01
C CYS A 307 7.15 -6.65 -16.28
N GLU A 308 7.32 -5.76 -17.25
CA GLU A 308 6.55 -5.79 -18.51
C GLU A 308 6.82 -7.05 -19.35
N ALA A 309 8.01 -7.66 -19.24
CA ALA A 309 8.32 -8.90 -19.93
C ALA A 309 7.71 -10.15 -19.27
N ILE A 310 7.55 -10.11 -17.94
CA ILE A 310 7.00 -11.22 -17.15
C ILE A 310 5.46 -11.20 -17.12
N LEU A 311 4.88 -10.00 -17.06
CA LEU A 311 3.45 -9.74 -17.17
C LEU A 311 2.95 -9.79 -18.60
#